data_AF-A0A0A1WL54-F1
#
_entry.id   AF-A0A0A1WL54-F1
#
_cell.length_a   1.000
_cell.length_b   1.000
_cell.length_c   1.000
_cell.angle_alpha   90.00
_cell.angle_beta   90.00
_cell.angle_gamma   90.00
#
_symmetry.space_group_name_H-M   'P 1'
#
loop_
_entity.id
_entity.type
_entity.pdbx_description
1 polymer ?
#
loop_
_entity_poly.entity_id
_entity_poly.type
_entity_poly.pdbx_seq_one_letter_code
_entity_poly.pdbx_strand_id
1 'polypeptide(L)'
;AFREQAETFFDIIEVDRVYHISKCQLKSANKQFNTLKHDYEMTLTGLTEIKPCEEDDNDIPEIKYDLVPISKLANLEPNTTVDTIGICKEVGELHTFPSGKKRRELTLVDSSNAAVILKLWDDDAVNFDVHAQQQVILVKGARVTEFNGDKEINKRNSSVMKINPDIPEGNKLRGWFDNGGGEHISNMISNRTGGAGGGFSTDI
;
A
#
# COMPACT_ATOMS: atom_id res chain seq x y z
N ALA A 1 7.37 14.99 -12.38
CA ALA A 1 7.03 15.84 -13.55
C ALA A 1 5.84 16.72 -13.17
N PHE A 2 5.61 17.84 -13.85
CA PHE A 2 4.45 18.72 -13.60
C PHE A 2 3.80 19.12 -14.93
N ARG A 3 2.48 19.36 -14.93
CA ARG A 3 1.71 19.84 -16.09
C ARG A 3 1.93 18.97 -17.34
N GLU A 4 2.28 19.58 -18.47
CA GLU A 4 2.57 18.92 -19.75
C GLU A 4 3.58 17.77 -19.62
N GLN A 5 4.62 17.92 -18.79
CA GLN A 5 5.58 16.83 -18.59
C GLN A 5 4.95 15.66 -17.83
N ALA A 6 3.98 15.91 -16.95
CA ALA A 6 3.27 14.83 -16.28
C ALA A 6 2.45 14.02 -17.31
N GLU A 7 1.71 14.69 -18.19
CA GLU A 7 0.96 14.04 -19.27
C GLU A 7 1.89 13.27 -20.22
N THR A 8 3.01 13.86 -20.61
CA THR A 8 3.98 13.23 -21.54
C THR A 8 4.59 11.96 -20.96
N PHE A 9 4.97 11.98 -19.67
CA PHE A 9 5.70 10.87 -19.06
C PHE A 9 4.78 9.85 -18.38
N PHE A 10 3.49 10.14 -18.22
CA PHE A 10 2.55 9.26 -17.51
C PHE A 10 2.45 7.88 -18.16
N ASP A 11 2.29 7.86 -19.49
CA ASP A 11 2.15 6.60 -20.26
C ASP A 11 3.50 5.92 -20.56
N ILE A 12 4.62 6.56 -20.22
CA ILE A 12 5.97 6.04 -20.49
C ILE A 12 6.53 5.28 -19.28
N ILE A 13 6.27 5.79 -18.07
CA ILE A 13 6.82 5.25 -16.83
C ILE A 13 5.83 4.28 -16.20
N GLU A 14 6.15 3.00 -16.28
CA GLU A 14 5.42 1.91 -15.63
C GLU A 14 6.13 1.49 -14.33
N VAL A 15 5.33 1.05 -13.36
CA VAL A 15 5.85 0.46 -12.11
C VAL A 15 6.55 -0.86 -12.43
N ASP A 16 7.59 -1.20 -11.67
CA ASP A 16 8.40 -2.41 -11.82
C ASP A 16 9.17 -2.54 -13.15
N ARG A 17 9.30 -1.44 -13.91
CA ARG A 17 10.17 -1.36 -15.09
C ARG A 17 11.45 -0.57 -14.79
N VAL A 18 12.50 -0.88 -15.55
CA VAL A 18 13.80 -0.22 -15.46
C VAL A 18 13.93 0.85 -16.54
N TYR A 19 14.44 2.02 -16.14
CA TYR A 19 14.66 3.14 -17.05
C TYR A 19 16.01 3.81 -16.83
N HIS A 20 16.67 4.17 -17.92
CA HIS A 20 17.73 5.17 -17.92
C HIS A 20 17.09 6.57 -18.03
N ILE A 21 17.24 7.37 -16.97
CA ILE A 21 16.71 8.75 -16.89
C ILE A 21 17.88 9.72 -16.92
N SER A 22 17.85 10.68 -17.86
CA SER A 22 18.90 11.70 -17.99
C SER A 22 18.33 13.09 -18.25
N LYS A 23 19.15 14.13 -18.07
CA LYS A 23 18.76 15.55 -18.28
C LYS A 23 17.57 16.01 -17.40
N CYS A 24 17.43 15.40 -16.23
CA CYS A 24 16.50 15.85 -15.20
C CYS A 24 17.13 16.97 -14.34
N GLN A 25 16.30 17.70 -13.61
CA GLN A 25 16.76 18.73 -12.68
C GLN A 25 16.82 18.17 -11.25
N LEU A 26 17.94 18.36 -10.55
CA LEU A 26 18.07 18.06 -9.13
C LEU A 26 17.73 19.28 -8.27
N LYS A 27 16.99 19.07 -7.18
CA LYS A 27 16.72 20.07 -6.14
C LYS A 27 16.81 19.44 -4.76
N SER A 28 16.95 20.26 -3.72
CA SER A 28 16.88 19.78 -2.33
C SER A 28 15.53 19.11 -2.07
N ALA A 29 15.56 17.94 -1.44
CA ALA A 29 14.37 17.15 -1.15
C ALA A 29 13.48 17.86 -0.15
N ASN A 30 12.18 17.94 -0.44
CA ASN A 30 11.22 18.46 0.54
C ASN A 30 10.79 17.35 1.49
N LYS A 31 11.46 17.24 2.64
CA LYS A 31 11.23 16.20 3.65
C LYS A 31 9.82 16.22 4.29
N GLN A 32 9.03 17.28 4.07
CA GLN A 32 7.62 17.29 4.48
C GLN A 32 6.76 16.34 3.62
N PHE A 33 7.16 16.10 2.37
CA PHE A 33 6.42 15.27 1.41
C PHE A 33 7.21 14.06 0.89
N ASN A 34 8.53 14.04 1.13
CA ASN A 34 9.44 12.99 0.69
C ASN A 34 9.96 12.19 1.89
N THR A 35 9.62 10.90 1.93
CA THR A 35 10.02 9.98 3.01
C THR A 35 11.38 9.32 2.77
N LEU A 36 12.02 9.56 1.61
CA LEU A 36 13.33 9.00 1.30
C LEU A 36 14.43 9.70 2.10
N LYS A 37 15.45 8.94 2.47
CA LYS A 37 16.59 9.45 3.26
C LYS A 37 17.43 10.47 2.48
N HIS A 38 17.48 10.37 1.16
CA HIS A 38 18.34 11.18 0.30
C HIS A 38 18.01 12.68 0.30
N ASP A 39 19.04 13.54 0.31
CA ASP A 39 18.89 15.01 0.48
C ASP A 39 18.42 15.76 -0.78
N TYR A 40 18.40 15.07 -1.92
CA TYR A 40 17.97 15.62 -3.20
C TYR A 40 16.84 14.80 -3.80
N GLU A 41 15.99 15.47 -4.58
CA GLU A 41 14.95 14.87 -5.42
C GLU A 41 15.06 15.36 -6.87
N MET A 42 14.65 14.51 -7.82
CA MET A 42 14.67 14.81 -9.24
C MET A 42 13.33 15.37 -9.72
N THR A 43 13.38 16.33 -10.64
CA THR A 43 12.22 16.84 -11.38
C THR A 43 12.43 16.63 -12.86
N LEU A 44 11.51 15.92 -13.49
CA LEU A 44 11.49 15.74 -14.96
C LEU A 44 11.03 17.05 -15.61
N THR A 45 11.77 17.49 -16.61
CA THR A 45 11.58 18.73 -17.39
C THR A 45 11.36 18.39 -18.86
N GLY A 46 11.10 19.39 -19.71
CA GLY A 46 10.99 19.18 -21.16
C GLY A 46 12.29 18.72 -21.85
N LEU A 47 13.43 18.76 -21.16
CA LEU A 47 14.71 18.23 -21.66
C LEU A 47 15.00 16.80 -21.20
N THR A 48 14.18 16.27 -20.28
CA THR A 48 14.41 14.96 -19.69
C THR A 48 14.21 13.86 -20.72
N GLU A 49 15.19 12.95 -20.79
CA GLU A 49 15.13 11.77 -21.63
C GLU A 49 14.94 10.54 -20.75
N ILE A 50 13.95 9.71 -21.10
CA ILE A 50 13.63 8.45 -20.43
C ILE A 50 13.72 7.35 -21.49
N LYS A 51 14.57 6.36 -21.24
CA LYS A 51 14.74 5.19 -22.13
C LYS A 51 14.50 3.91 -21.34
N PRO A 52 13.59 3.02 -21.76
CA PRO A 52 13.43 1.72 -21.13
C PRO A 52 14.71 0.90 -21.29
N CYS A 53 15.08 0.16 -20.27
CA CYS A 53 16.16 -0.82 -20.34
C CYS A 53 15.54 -2.21 -20.53
N GLU A 54 15.96 -2.94 -21.56
CA GLU A 54 15.50 -4.31 -21.83
C GLU A 54 16.38 -5.39 -21.18
N GLU A 55 17.51 -4.99 -20.60
CA GLU A 55 18.44 -5.89 -19.94
C GLU A 55 18.13 -5.98 -18.44
N ASP A 56 18.07 -7.21 -17.92
CA ASP A 56 18.13 -7.49 -16.48
C ASP A 56 19.54 -7.15 -15.98
N ASP A 57 19.77 -5.86 -15.79
CA ASP A 57 21.02 -5.38 -15.22
C ASP A 57 21.04 -5.77 -13.73
N ASN A 58 21.80 -6.82 -13.40
CA ASN A 58 21.92 -7.36 -12.03
C ASN A 58 22.42 -6.32 -11.01
N ASP A 59 22.89 -5.16 -11.48
CA ASP A 59 23.33 -4.03 -10.67
C ASP A 59 22.16 -3.20 -10.09
N ILE A 60 20.92 -3.42 -10.55
CA ILE A 60 19.75 -2.70 -10.05
C ILE A 60 19.22 -3.37 -8.78
N PRO A 61 19.17 -2.65 -7.64
CA PRO A 61 18.67 -3.23 -6.40
C PRO A 61 17.20 -3.59 -6.49
N GLU A 62 16.86 -4.81 -6.06
CA GLU A 62 15.48 -5.21 -5.84
C GLU A 62 14.80 -4.34 -4.76
N ILE A 63 13.48 -4.20 -4.88
CA ILE A 63 12.67 -3.49 -3.89
C ILE A 63 12.72 -4.26 -2.57
N LYS A 64 13.32 -3.65 -1.54
CA LYS A 64 13.30 -4.18 -0.17
C LYS A 64 12.02 -3.77 0.54
N TYR A 65 11.39 -4.72 1.23
CA TYR A 65 10.21 -4.50 2.06
C TYR A 65 10.58 -4.61 3.54
N ASP A 66 10.41 -3.52 4.30
CA ASP A 66 10.69 -3.50 5.74
C ASP A 66 9.42 -3.89 6.51
N LEU A 67 9.00 -5.15 6.34
CA LEU A 67 7.67 -5.63 6.77
C LEU A 67 7.48 -5.59 8.29
N VAL A 68 6.47 -4.83 8.71
CA VAL A 68 6.01 -4.78 10.09
C VAL A 68 4.77 -5.69 10.24
N PRO A 69 4.77 -6.64 11.19
CA PRO A 69 3.59 -7.45 11.50
C PRO A 69 2.39 -6.58 11.88
N ILE A 70 1.19 -6.99 11.48
CA ILE A 70 -0.04 -6.24 11.72
C ILE A 70 -0.20 -5.95 13.21
N SER A 71 -0.01 -6.94 14.07
CA SER A 71 -0.08 -6.79 15.54
C SER A 71 0.76 -5.64 16.13
N LYS A 72 1.83 -5.19 15.46
CA LYS A 72 2.68 -4.09 15.93
C LYS A 72 2.18 -2.70 15.52
N LEU A 73 1.25 -2.61 14.57
CA LEU A 73 0.75 -1.33 14.05
C LEU A 73 0.05 -0.50 15.14
N ALA A 74 -0.61 -1.15 16.11
CA ALA A 74 -1.25 -0.49 17.25
C ALA A 74 -0.27 0.39 18.06
N ASN A 75 1.02 0.06 18.05
CA ASN A 75 2.06 0.78 18.82
C ASN A 75 2.82 1.83 17.99
N LEU A 76 2.53 1.97 16.70
CA LEU A 76 3.22 2.94 15.84
C LEU A 76 2.58 4.32 15.91
N GLU A 77 3.38 5.37 16.00
CA GLU A 77 2.86 6.74 16.03
C GLU A 77 2.04 7.07 14.76
N PRO A 78 0.94 7.82 14.89
CA PRO A 78 0.23 8.34 13.73
C PRO A 78 1.18 9.09 12.80
N ASN A 79 0.92 8.99 11.49
CA ASN A 79 1.75 9.53 10.41
C ASN A 79 3.05 8.78 10.13
N THR A 80 3.34 7.70 10.87
CA THR A 80 4.42 6.77 10.53
C THR A 80 4.16 6.10 9.19
N THR A 81 5.23 5.91 8.41
CA THR A 81 5.19 5.14 7.16
C THR A 81 5.56 3.70 7.46
N VAL A 82 4.78 2.74 6.94
CA VAL A 82 4.95 1.32 7.23
C VAL A 82 4.79 0.46 5.97
N ASP A 83 5.56 -0.62 5.92
CA ASP A 83 5.39 -1.69 4.96
C ASP A 83 4.73 -2.87 5.69
N THR A 84 3.67 -3.45 5.15
CA THR A 84 2.97 -4.59 5.77
C THR A 84 2.45 -5.53 4.70
N ILE A 85 2.26 -6.79 5.07
CA ILE A 85 1.68 -7.83 4.23
C ILE A 85 0.58 -8.55 5.01
N GLY A 86 -0.53 -8.86 4.35
CA GLY A 86 -1.69 -9.49 4.97
C GLY A 86 -2.57 -10.21 3.95
N ILE A 87 -3.36 -11.18 4.39
CA ILE A 87 -4.46 -11.74 3.60
C ILE A 87 -5.63 -10.77 3.65
N CYS A 88 -6.20 -10.41 2.50
CA CYS A 88 -7.41 -9.62 2.43
C CYS A 88 -8.62 -10.47 2.84
N LYS A 89 -9.01 -10.44 4.11
CA LYS A 89 -10.14 -11.24 4.59
C LYS A 89 -11.48 -10.72 4.04
N GLU A 90 -11.58 -9.40 3.87
CA GLU A 90 -12.80 -8.74 3.43
C GLU A 90 -12.49 -7.53 2.56
N VAL A 91 -13.30 -7.35 1.52
CA VAL A 91 -13.32 -6.18 0.65
C VAL A 91 -14.64 -5.45 0.90
N GLY A 92 -14.57 -4.26 1.48
CA GLY A 92 -15.74 -3.44 1.74
C GLY A 92 -16.34 -2.83 0.48
N GLU A 93 -17.59 -2.37 0.59
CA GLU A 93 -18.26 -1.64 -0.48
C GLU A 93 -17.58 -0.30 -0.78
N LEU A 94 -17.76 0.20 -2.01
CA LEU A 94 -17.27 1.52 -2.39
C LEU A 94 -18.18 2.59 -1.79
N HIS A 95 -17.67 3.37 -0.84
CA HIS A 95 -18.39 4.48 -0.24
C HIS A 95 -18.07 5.79 -0.97
N THR A 96 -19.08 6.53 -1.40
CA THR A 96 -18.93 7.87 -1.99
C THR A 96 -19.40 8.92 -0.99
N PHE A 97 -18.50 9.83 -0.59
CA PHE A 97 -18.82 10.92 0.33
C PHE A 97 -19.50 12.10 -0.40
N PRO A 98 -20.27 12.95 0.30
CA PRO A 98 -20.82 14.18 -0.28
C PRO A 98 -19.77 15.12 -0.89
N SER A 99 -18.53 15.04 -0.41
CA SER A 99 -17.38 15.76 -0.98
C SER A 99 -16.92 15.27 -2.37
N GLY A 100 -17.52 14.18 -2.89
CA GLY A 100 -17.10 13.51 -4.13
C GLY A 100 -16.00 12.47 -3.94
N LYS A 101 -15.28 12.49 -2.81
CA LYS A 101 -14.26 11.47 -2.49
C LYS A 101 -14.86 10.09 -2.40
N LYS A 102 -14.11 9.09 -2.87
CA LYS A 102 -14.51 7.68 -2.80
C LYS A 102 -13.55 6.91 -1.90
N ARG A 103 -14.06 5.99 -1.10
CA ARG A 103 -13.26 5.16 -0.19
C ARG A 103 -13.70 3.71 -0.27
N ARG A 104 -12.71 2.81 -0.19
CA ARG A 104 -12.93 1.38 0.01
C ARG A 104 -12.04 0.92 1.16
N GLU A 105 -12.57 0.04 1.99
CA GLU A 105 -11.86 -0.52 3.14
C GLU A 105 -11.57 -1.99 2.91
N LEU A 106 -10.33 -2.40 3.18
CA LEU A 106 -9.89 -3.78 3.13
C LEU A 106 -9.53 -4.23 4.54
N THR A 107 -10.05 -5.39 4.97
CA THR A 107 -9.60 -6.01 6.22
C THR A 107 -8.41 -6.91 5.93
N LEU A 108 -7.23 -6.54 6.39
CA LEU A 108 -6.02 -7.36 6.27
C LEU A 108 -5.77 -8.15 7.55
N VAL A 109 -5.41 -9.43 7.42
CA VAL A 109 -5.03 -10.30 8.54
C VAL A 109 -3.68 -10.96 8.28
N ASP A 110 -2.90 -11.22 9.33
CA ASP A 110 -1.60 -11.87 9.19
C ASP A 110 -1.38 -13.02 10.19
N SER A 111 -0.22 -13.67 10.08
CA SER A 111 0.19 -14.77 10.95
C SER A 111 0.31 -14.44 12.45
N SER A 112 0.15 -13.17 12.84
CA SER A 112 0.03 -12.78 14.25
C SER A 112 -1.40 -12.84 14.78
N ASN A 113 -2.36 -13.34 13.98
CA ASN A 113 -3.80 -13.37 14.28
C ASN A 113 -4.36 -11.97 14.59
N ALA A 114 -3.73 -10.94 14.04
CA ALA A 114 -4.17 -9.57 14.14
C ALA A 114 -4.79 -9.11 12.81
N ALA A 115 -5.70 -8.14 12.90
CA ALA A 115 -6.39 -7.56 11.77
C ALA A 115 -6.28 -6.03 11.79
N VAL A 116 -6.22 -5.41 10.61
CA VAL A 116 -6.19 -3.95 10.43
C VAL A 116 -7.01 -3.54 9.21
N ILE A 117 -7.61 -2.35 9.28
CA ILE A 117 -8.27 -1.73 8.12
C ILE A 117 -7.21 -1.00 7.28
N LEU A 118 -7.14 -1.38 6.01
CA LEU A 118 -6.46 -0.63 4.97
C LEU A 118 -7.48 0.19 4.17
N LYS A 119 -7.31 1.50 4.17
CA LYS A 119 -8.14 2.45 3.41
C LYS A 119 -7.53 2.76 2.05
N LEU A 120 -8.31 2.53 1.02
CA LEU A 120 -8.06 2.97 -0.36
C LEU A 120 -8.93 4.19 -0.66
N TRP A 121 -8.42 5.10 -1.49
CA TRP A 121 -9.10 6.33 -1.85
C TRP A 121 -9.16 6.51 -3.37
N ASP A 122 -10.24 7.14 -3.82
CA ASP A 122 -10.46 7.59 -5.20
C ASP A 122 -10.16 6.48 -6.23
N ASP A 123 -9.20 6.67 -7.14
CA ASP A 123 -8.92 5.71 -8.22
C ASP A 123 -8.52 4.33 -7.69
N ASP A 124 -7.73 4.27 -6.60
CA ASP A 124 -7.39 3.00 -5.97
C ASP A 124 -8.64 2.31 -5.39
N ALA A 125 -9.57 3.09 -4.83
CA ALA A 125 -10.81 2.55 -4.28
C ALA A 125 -11.75 2.03 -5.37
N VAL A 126 -11.87 2.76 -6.48
CA VAL A 126 -12.75 2.44 -7.60
C VAL A 126 -12.25 1.20 -8.35
N ASN A 127 -10.95 1.17 -8.65
CA ASN A 127 -10.34 0.17 -9.51
C ASN A 127 -9.84 -1.08 -8.76
N PHE A 128 -9.96 -1.13 -7.43
CA PHE A 128 -9.57 -2.30 -6.67
C PHE A 128 -10.38 -3.53 -7.09
N ASP A 129 -9.68 -4.63 -7.39
CA ASP A 129 -10.28 -5.91 -7.74
C ASP A 129 -11.03 -6.50 -6.55
N VAL A 130 -12.35 -6.54 -6.63
CA VAL A 130 -13.21 -7.11 -5.58
C VAL A 130 -13.02 -8.62 -5.42
N HIS A 131 -12.46 -9.30 -6.43
CA HIS A 131 -12.11 -10.72 -6.37
C HIS A 131 -10.78 -10.97 -5.63
N ALA A 132 -10.07 -9.92 -5.22
CA ALA A 132 -8.87 -10.02 -4.40
C ALA A 132 -9.15 -10.45 -2.94
N GLN A 133 -10.40 -10.80 -2.60
CA GLN A 133 -10.71 -11.43 -1.33
C GLN A 133 -9.94 -12.76 -1.18
N GLN A 134 -9.45 -12.99 0.03
CA GLN A 134 -8.55 -14.06 0.43
C GLN A 134 -7.19 -14.06 -0.26
N GLN A 135 -6.85 -13.04 -1.06
CA GLN A 135 -5.54 -12.92 -1.69
C GLN A 135 -4.53 -12.25 -0.75
N VAL A 136 -3.25 -12.50 -1.01
CA VAL A 136 -2.16 -11.82 -0.31
C VAL A 136 -2.06 -10.39 -0.82
N ILE A 137 -2.09 -9.41 0.08
CA ILE A 137 -1.90 -7.99 -0.22
C ILE A 137 -0.63 -7.52 0.49
N LEU A 138 0.30 -7.02 -0.29
CA LEU A 138 1.48 -6.30 0.19
C LEU A 138 1.26 -4.81 -0.03
N VAL A 139 1.52 -4.01 1.00
CA VAL A 139 1.52 -2.55 0.90
C VAL A 139 2.83 -2.00 1.43
N LYS A 140 3.61 -1.38 0.54
CA LYS A 140 4.82 -0.63 0.86
C LYS A 140 4.48 0.85 1.02
N GLY A 141 4.92 1.46 2.09
CA GLY A 141 4.82 2.89 2.32
C GLY A 141 3.42 3.38 2.71
N ALA A 142 2.59 2.52 3.30
CA ALA A 142 1.29 2.91 3.86
C ALA A 142 1.48 3.90 5.02
N ARG A 143 0.49 4.76 5.28
CA ARG A 143 0.53 5.70 6.41
C ARG A 143 -0.34 5.20 7.54
N VAL A 144 0.24 5.04 8.73
CA VAL A 144 -0.52 4.82 9.97
C VAL A 144 -1.32 6.07 10.26
N THR A 145 -2.60 5.91 10.54
CA THR A 145 -3.50 6.99 10.96
C THR A 145 -4.30 6.53 12.16
N GLU A 146 -4.78 7.50 12.92
CA GLU A 146 -5.59 7.24 14.10
C GLU A 146 -6.87 8.06 14.02
N PHE A 147 -8.00 7.40 14.22
CA PHE A 147 -9.31 8.02 14.26
C PHE A 147 -10.07 7.51 15.47
N ASN A 148 -10.50 8.42 16.35
CA ASN A 148 -11.18 8.09 17.61
C ASN A 148 -10.42 7.11 18.52
N GLY A 149 -9.08 7.13 18.49
CA GLY A 149 -8.23 6.24 19.28
C GLY A 149 -7.90 4.90 18.61
N ASP A 150 -8.52 4.61 17.47
CA ASP A 150 -8.29 3.36 16.72
C ASP A 150 -7.30 3.60 15.58
N LYS A 151 -6.36 2.66 15.41
CA LYS A 151 -5.34 2.75 14.37
C LYS A 151 -5.76 2.01 13.11
N GLU A 152 -5.42 2.60 11.99
CA GLU A 152 -5.67 2.08 10.66
C GLU A 152 -4.51 2.48 9.74
N ILE A 153 -4.46 1.90 8.55
CA ILE A 153 -3.46 2.28 7.55
C ILE A 153 -4.14 2.82 6.30
N ASN A 154 -3.58 3.87 5.73
CA ASN A 154 -4.04 4.46 4.48
C ASN A 154 -3.00 4.19 3.39
N LYS A 155 -3.47 3.68 2.23
CA LYS A 155 -2.66 3.73 1.01
C LYS A 155 -2.52 5.20 0.61
N ARG A 156 -1.29 5.63 0.34
CA ARG A 156 -0.98 6.92 -0.28
C ARG A 156 -0.75 6.75 -1.78
N ASN A 157 -0.75 7.87 -2.49
CA ASN A 157 -0.33 7.88 -3.90
C ASN A 157 1.13 7.43 -4.06
N SER A 158 1.97 7.64 -3.03
CA SER A 158 3.35 7.15 -2.98
C SER A 158 3.50 5.71 -2.48
N SER A 159 2.41 5.06 -2.06
CA SER A 159 2.44 3.67 -1.61
C SER A 159 2.37 2.73 -2.81
N VAL A 160 3.12 1.62 -2.74
CA VAL A 160 3.01 0.53 -3.71
C VAL A 160 2.15 -0.56 -3.09
N MET A 161 1.14 -1.02 -3.82
CA MET A 161 0.29 -2.14 -3.41
C MET A 161 0.41 -3.25 -4.45
N LYS A 162 0.64 -4.49 -4.00
CA LYS A 162 0.71 -5.67 -4.86
C LYS A 162 -0.27 -6.73 -4.36
N ILE A 163 -0.99 -7.35 -5.29
CA ILE A 163 -1.85 -8.51 -5.05
C ILE A 163 -1.06 -9.75 -5.45
N ASN A 164 -0.99 -10.74 -4.56
CA ASN A 164 -0.20 -11.97 -4.73
C ASN A 164 1.24 -11.70 -5.20
N PRO A 165 2.03 -10.91 -4.45
CA PRO A 165 3.42 -10.70 -4.78
C PRO A 165 4.19 -12.02 -4.74
N ASP A 166 5.04 -12.26 -5.73
CA ASP A 166 5.95 -13.41 -5.76
C ASP A 166 7.18 -13.15 -4.87
N ILE A 167 6.96 -13.23 -3.55
CA ILE A 167 8.01 -13.08 -2.54
C ILE A 167 7.86 -14.15 -1.45
N PRO A 168 8.95 -14.55 -0.75
CA PRO A 168 8.91 -15.59 0.27
C PRO A 168 7.88 -15.36 1.38
N GLU A 169 7.71 -14.10 1.81
CA GLU A 169 6.76 -13.72 2.85
C GLU A 169 5.32 -13.89 2.40
N GLY A 170 5.03 -13.62 1.12
CA GLY A 170 3.73 -13.84 0.51
C GLY A 170 3.38 -15.33 0.46
N ASN A 171 4.33 -16.16 0.01
CA ASN A 171 4.19 -17.61 -0.03
C ASN A 171 3.98 -18.21 1.37
N LYS A 172 4.76 -17.74 2.36
CA LYS A 172 4.60 -18.15 3.76
C LYS A 172 3.22 -17.78 4.31
N LEU A 173 2.74 -16.57 4.01
CA LEU A 173 1.46 -16.09 4.49
C LEU A 173 0.28 -16.84 3.84
N ARG A 174 0.38 -17.12 2.53
CA ARG A 174 -0.55 -18.00 1.81
C ARG A 174 -0.63 -19.37 2.48
N GLY A 175 0.51 -20.01 2.70
CA GLY A 175 0.58 -21.31 3.38
C GLY A 175 -0.01 -21.28 4.79
N TRP A 176 0.25 -20.23 5.58
CA TRP A 176 -0.38 -20.07 6.90
C TRP A 176 -1.91 -20.03 6.81
N PHE A 177 -2.47 -19.27 5.88
CA PHE A 177 -3.93 -19.17 5.71
C PHE A 177 -4.55 -20.48 5.23
N ASP A 178 -3.91 -21.18 4.27
CA ASP A 178 -4.40 -22.46 3.75
C ASP A 178 -4.41 -23.58 4.80
N ASN A 179 -3.65 -23.43 5.89
CA ASN A 179 -3.61 -24.35 7.02
C ASN A 179 -4.49 -23.88 8.20
N GLY A 180 -5.56 -23.11 7.94
CA GLY A 180 -6.52 -22.63 8.96
C GLY A 180 -6.16 -21.28 9.59
N GLY A 181 -5.10 -20.63 9.12
CA GLY A 181 -4.77 -19.26 9.52
C GLY A 181 -5.88 -18.27 9.19
N GLY A 182 -6.19 -17.36 10.11
CA GLY A 182 -7.23 -16.35 9.91
C GLY A 182 -8.66 -16.86 10.08
N GLU A 183 -8.85 -18.08 10.58
CA GLU A 183 -10.14 -18.55 11.13
C GLU A 183 -10.45 -17.88 12.47
N HIS A 184 -9.43 -17.72 13.31
CA HIS A 184 -9.53 -17.06 14.63
C HIS A 184 -8.68 -15.79 14.67
N ILE A 185 -9.33 -14.63 14.56
CA ILE A 185 -8.68 -13.33 14.71
C ILE A 185 -8.81 -12.89 16.17
N SER A 186 -7.68 -12.79 16.87
CA SER A 186 -7.63 -12.47 18.29
C SER A 186 -7.54 -10.97 18.59
N ASN A 187 -7.13 -10.15 17.61
CA ASN A 187 -6.88 -8.74 17.83
C ASN A 187 -7.26 -7.91 16.59
N MET A 188 -8.28 -7.07 16.70
CA MET A 188 -8.63 -6.09 15.66
C MET A 188 -8.08 -4.72 16.05
N ILE A 189 -7.19 -4.16 15.22
CA ILE A 189 -6.50 -2.88 15.50
C ILE A 189 -7.38 -1.66 15.20
N SER A 190 -8.36 -1.83 14.30
CA SER A 190 -9.24 -0.75 13.84
C SER A 190 -10.69 -1.03 14.23
N ASN A 191 -11.41 -0.08 14.82
CA ASN A 191 -12.87 -0.21 14.93
C ASN A 191 -13.58 0.16 13.63
N ARG A 192 -14.63 -0.60 13.31
CA ARG A 192 -15.60 -0.28 12.26
C ARG A 192 -16.59 0.78 12.75
N THR A 193 -16.20 2.04 12.77
CA THR A 193 -17.19 3.12 12.99
C THR A 193 -17.84 3.54 11.67
N GLY A 194 -19.03 3.00 11.40
CA GLY A 194 -20.02 3.55 10.46
C GLY A 194 -20.14 2.85 9.10
N GLY A 195 -21.10 1.91 8.99
CA GLY A 195 -21.50 1.24 7.75
C GLY A 195 -21.91 -0.21 8.02
N ALA A 196 -23.06 -0.63 7.52
CA ALA A 196 -23.80 -1.81 7.98
C ALA A 196 -23.10 -3.16 7.71
N GLY A 197 -23.26 -4.09 8.66
CA GLY A 197 -23.42 -5.53 8.39
C GLY A 197 -22.16 -6.36 8.16
N GLY A 198 -21.63 -6.97 9.21
CA GLY A 198 -20.61 -8.02 9.12
C GLY A 198 -19.85 -8.15 10.43
N GLY A 199 -20.53 -8.63 11.48
CA GLY A 199 -19.91 -8.92 12.76
C GLY A 199 -18.91 -10.06 12.61
N PHE A 200 -17.68 -9.86 13.09
CA PHE A 200 -16.80 -10.98 13.41
C PHE A 200 -17.50 -11.79 14.51
N SER A 201 -17.99 -13.00 14.19
CA SER A 201 -18.53 -13.90 15.21
C SER A 201 -17.37 -14.29 16.12
N THR A 202 -17.42 -13.80 17.35
CA THR A 202 -16.60 -14.32 18.45
C THR A 202 -17.44 -15.36 19.15
N ASP A 203 -17.50 -16.57 18.58
CA ASP A 203 -18.07 -17.70 19.28
C ASP A 203 -16.97 -18.41 20.08
N ILE A 204 -17.33 -18.69 21.33
CA ILE A 204 -16.55 -19.20 22.48
C ILE A 204 -15.93 -20.57 22.20
#